data_AF-X1TSG3-F1
#
_entry.id   AF-X1TSG3-F1
#
_cell.length_a   1.000
_cell.length_b   1.000
_cell.length_c   1.000
_cell.angle_alpha   90.00
_cell.angle_beta   90.00
_cell.angle_gamma   90.00
#
_symmetry.space_group_name_H-M   'P 1'
#
loop_
_entity.id
_entity.type
_entity.pdbx_description
1 polymer ?
#
loop_
_entity_poly.entity_id
_entity_poly.type
_entity_poly.pdbx_seq_one_letter_code
_entity_poly.pdbx_strand_id
1 'polypeptide(L)'
;QQHDPDHDVVELRPSADLSTGEIRFVSSIVQHREETVLKPEKYVEACLLVKLVKELNYPTSSIELQKEYPVGHPKSDRPRIDIVVNQYHDGVFDRTFLFIETKDPEEYDSSREDAIEKQLYALADHERVNRLKYLGYYSVEFDGVQLVEKLDIIDFELFNDFGSWDRAGRLTLDLIPAEYGLARKSVYVNKAPENLSPGEKALNRRAGPETFVVLRKQLHDVLWGGGGMFYNDIFSNLVKVFLAKIFDEETTRAGEAYRF
;
A
#
# COMPACT_ATOMS: atom_id res chain seq x y z
N GLN A 1 -17.33 -5.58 6.64
CA GLN A 1 -18.49 -6.12 7.37
C GLN A 1 -18.06 -6.74 8.70
N GLN A 2 -17.24 -7.80 8.77
CA GLN A 2 -16.78 -8.34 10.07
C GLN A 2 -16.01 -7.29 10.92
N HIS A 3 -15.18 -6.47 10.28
CA HIS A 3 -14.40 -5.41 10.93
C HIS A 3 -15.15 -4.06 11.06
N ASP A 4 -16.38 -3.98 10.55
CA ASP A 4 -17.27 -2.81 10.68
C ASP A 4 -18.72 -3.29 10.79
N PRO A 5 -19.09 -3.95 11.91
CA PRO A 5 -20.40 -4.60 12.05
C PRO A 5 -21.55 -3.60 12.19
N ASP A 6 -21.27 -2.41 12.72
CA ASP A 6 -22.24 -1.34 12.93
C ASP A 6 -22.32 -0.36 11.73
N HIS A 7 -21.50 -0.58 10.70
CA HIS A 7 -21.42 0.27 9.50
C HIS A 7 -21.07 1.74 9.82
N ASP A 8 -20.20 1.97 10.81
CA ASP A 8 -19.78 3.32 11.20
C ASP A 8 -18.72 3.91 10.25
N VAL A 9 -18.24 3.12 9.28
CA VAL A 9 -17.32 3.58 8.23
C VAL A 9 -17.97 3.41 6.87
N VAL A 10 -18.45 2.20 6.57
CA VAL A 10 -18.94 1.86 5.24
C VAL A 10 -20.03 0.77 5.31
N GLU A 11 -21.11 1.01 4.56
CA GLU A 11 -22.16 0.03 4.30
C GLU A 11 -21.97 -0.57 2.90
N LEU A 12 -21.88 -1.90 2.83
CA LEU A 12 -21.72 -2.65 1.57
C LEU A 12 -22.95 -3.54 1.33
N ARG A 13 -23.54 -3.44 0.14
CA ARG A 13 -24.65 -4.29 -0.32
C ARG A 13 -24.27 -4.95 -1.65
N PRO A 14 -23.40 -5.98 -1.62
CA PRO A 14 -22.92 -6.63 -2.83
C PRO A 14 -24.02 -7.47 -3.49
N SER A 15 -23.89 -7.70 -4.80
CA SER A 15 -24.65 -8.75 -5.50
C SER A 15 -24.20 -10.14 -5.04
N ALA A 16 -25.03 -11.17 -5.29
CA ALA A 16 -24.74 -12.53 -4.85
C ALA A 16 -23.43 -13.11 -5.41
N ASP A 17 -23.01 -12.64 -6.58
CA ASP A 17 -21.77 -13.01 -7.28
C ASP A 17 -20.62 -12.02 -7.04
N LEU A 18 -20.81 -11.02 -6.18
CA LEU A 18 -19.85 -9.96 -5.82
C LEU A 18 -19.40 -9.06 -6.99
N SER A 19 -19.93 -9.24 -8.19
CA SER A 19 -19.52 -8.49 -9.38
C SER A 19 -20.00 -7.04 -9.37
N THR A 20 -21.05 -6.74 -8.61
CA THR A 20 -21.68 -5.42 -8.50
C THR A 20 -22.23 -5.19 -7.10
N GLY A 21 -22.92 -4.07 -6.88
CA GLY A 21 -23.64 -3.77 -5.65
C GLY A 21 -23.69 -2.29 -5.33
N GLU A 22 -24.16 -1.97 -4.13
CA GLU A 22 -24.14 -0.61 -3.59
C GLU A 22 -23.08 -0.46 -2.49
N ILE A 23 -22.41 0.69 -2.49
CA ILE A 23 -21.50 1.13 -1.42
C ILE A 23 -21.94 2.50 -0.92
N ARG A 24 -21.90 2.70 0.40
CA ARG A 24 -22.17 3.98 1.04
C ARG A 24 -21.17 4.22 2.16
N PHE A 25 -20.51 5.37 2.12
CA PHE A 25 -19.63 5.83 3.19
C PHE A 25 -20.41 6.70 4.18
N VAL A 26 -19.96 6.73 5.43
CA VAL A 26 -20.55 7.63 6.44
C VAL A 26 -20.34 9.09 6.07
N SER A 27 -21.30 9.95 6.42
CA SER A 27 -21.33 11.36 6.00
C SER A 27 -20.18 12.21 6.55
N SER A 28 -19.46 11.74 7.58
CA SER A 28 -18.27 12.39 8.10
C SER A 28 -17.05 12.26 7.18
N ILE A 29 -17.04 11.27 6.27
CA ILE A 29 -16.02 11.15 5.23
C ILE A 29 -16.40 12.05 4.07
N VAL A 30 -15.50 12.96 3.69
CA VAL A 30 -15.75 13.89 2.59
C VAL A 30 -15.62 13.14 1.27
N GLN A 31 -16.65 13.19 0.44
CA GLN A 31 -16.64 12.62 -0.91
C GLN A 31 -16.67 13.75 -1.94
N HIS A 32 -15.62 13.87 -2.74
CA HIS A 32 -15.57 14.85 -3.84
C HIS A 32 -16.35 14.38 -5.07
N ARG A 33 -16.53 13.06 -5.18
CA ARG A 33 -17.37 12.41 -6.18
C ARG A 33 -18.22 11.35 -5.49
N GLU A 34 -19.51 11.34 -5.82
CA GLU A 34 -20.42 10.30 -5.35
C GLU A 34 -20.21 9.04 -6.21
N GLU A 35 -19.66 7.99 -5.58
CA GLU A 35 -19.47 6.69 -6.21
C GLU A 35 -20.20 5.63 -5.38
N THR A 36 -21.35 5.18 -5.89
CA THR A 36 -22.28 4.31 -5.17
C THR A 36 -22.27 2.87 -5.66
N VAL A 37 -21.48 2.56 -6.69
CA VAL A 37 -21.45 1.24 -7.33
C VAL A 37 -20.22 0.47 -6.88
N LEU A 38 -20.44 -0.75 -6.40
CA LEU A 38 -19.36 -1.68 -6.09
C LEU A 38 -18.71 -2.24 -7.35
N LYS A 39 -17.37 -2.21 -7.34
CA LYS A 39 -16.45 -2.80 -8.31
C LYS A 39 -15.27 -3.40 -7.52
N PRO A 40 -14.45 -4.30 -8.10
CA PRO A 40 -13.30 -4.90 -7.41
C PRO A 40 -12.45 -3.90 -6.62
N GLU A 41 -12.02 -2.81 -7.26
CA GLU A 41 -11.23 -1.73 -6.63
C GLU A 41 -11.97 -1.04 -5.47
N LYS A 42 -13.31 -0.93 -5.51
CA LYS A 42 -14.09 -0.35 -4.40
C LYS A 42 -14.20 -1.26 -3.19
N TYR A 43 -14.09 -2.58 -3.35
CA TYR A 43 -13.93 -3.46 -2.20
C TYR A 43 -12.57 -3.24 -1.52
N VAL A 44 -11.52 -2.98 -2.31
CA VAL A 44 -10.18 -2.65 -1.81
C VAL A 44 -10.21 -1.33 -1.04
N GLU A 45 -10.79 -0.27 -1.62
CA GLU A 45 -10.96 1.05 -0.97
C GLU A 45 -11.75 0.93 0.35
N ALA A 46 -12.88 0.20 0.35
CA ALA A 46 -13.69 -0.02 1.55
C ALA A 46 -12.92 -0.79 2.64
N CYS A 47 -12.16 -1.81 2.26
CA CYS A 47 -11.34 -2.59 3.19
C CYS A 47 -10.28 -1.69 3.85
N LEU A 48 -9.60 -0.86 3.07
CA LEU A 48 -8.60 0.07 3.56
C LEU A 48 -9.20 1.14 4.48
N LEU A 49 -10.37 1.68 4.14
CA LEU A 49 -11.02 2.71 4.97
C LEU A 49 -11.40 2.17 6.35
N VAL A 50 -11.93 0.95 6.42
CA VAL A 50 -12.21 0.31 7.71
C VAL A 50 -10.92 0.17 8.52
N LYS A 51 -9.82 -0.26 7.90
CA LYS A 51 -8.51 -0.34 8.58
C LYS A 51 -8.03 1.01 9.08
N LEU A 52 -8.04 2.04 8.23
CA LEU A 52 -7.62 3.38 8.60
C LEU A 52 -8.38 3.88 9.84
N VAL A 53 -9.70 3.70 9.86
CA VAL A 53 -10.55 4.23 10.94
C VAL A 53 -10.53 3.35 12.19
N LYS A 54 -10.75 2.04 12.03
CA LYS A 54 -11.01 1.13 13.16
C LYS A 54 -9.75 0.54 13.76
N GLU A 55 -8.65 0.45 12.99
CA GLU A 55 -7.40 -0.19 13.45
C GLU A 55 -6.27 0.82 13.63
N LEU A 56 -6.18 1.82 12.75
CA LEU A 56 -5.10 2.82 12.76
C LEU A 56 -5.52 4.15 13.39
N ASN A 57 -6.76 4.24 13.88
CA ASN A 57 -7.34 5.37 14.61
C ASN A 57 -7.32 6.71 13.85
N TYR A 58 -7.46 6.67 12.52
CA TYR A 58 -7.70 7.89 11.75
C TYR A 58 -9.17 8.34 11.87
N PRO A 59 -9.44 9.59 12.28
CA PRO A 59 -10.81 10.09 12.32
C PRO A 59 -11.45 10.07 10.93
N THR A 60 -12.72 9.69 10.82
CA THR A 60 -13.45 9.73 9.55
C THR A 60 -13.48 11.15 8.94
N SER A 61 -13.54 12.17 9.80
CA SER A 61 -13.49 13.59 9.41
C SER A 61 -12.14 14.04 8.83
N SER A 62 -11.10 13.21 8.94
CA SER A 62 -9.79 13.49 8.37
C SER A 62 -9.57 12.84 7.00
N ILE A 63 -10.56 12.11 6.49
CA ILE A 63 -10.46 11.36 5.25
C ILE A 63 -11.31 12.01 4.17
N GLU A 64 -10.70 12.23 3.01
CA GLU A 64 -11.36 12.67 1.79
C GLU A 64 -11.23 11.59 0.71
N LEU A 65 -12.30 11.35 -0.04
CA LEU A 65 -12.34 10.38 -1.12
C LEU A 65 -12.43 11.07 -2.48
N GLN A 66 -11.71 10.50 -3.45
CA GLN A 66 -11.78 10.87 -4.86
C GLN A 66 -11.45 12.35 -5.11
N LYS A 67 -10.47 12.88 -4.37
CA LYS A 67 -10.11 14.30 -4.39
C LYS A 67 -9.52 14.68 -5.74
N GLU A 68 -10.23 15.55 -6.46
CA GLU A 68 -9.82 16.02 -7.78
C GLU A 68 -8.77 17.13 -7.69
N TYR A 69 -7.82 17.12 -8.63
CA TYR A 69 -6.84 18.17 -8.80
C TYR A 69 -7.02 18.87 -10.15
N PRO A 70 -6.84 20.20 -10.22
CA PRO A 70 -7.07 20.97 -11.44
C PRO A 70 -5.91 20.82 -12.44
N VAL A 71 -5.75 19.63 -12.99
CA VAL A 71 -4.71 19.29 -13.97
C VAL A 71 -5.38 18.90 -15.28
N GLY A 72 -4.85 19.41 -16.40
CA GLY A 72 -5.35 19.12 -17.75
C GLY A 72 -6.44 20.09 -18.22
N HIS A 73 -7.08 19.75 -19.35
CA HIS A 73 -8.09 20.61 -19.96
C HIS A 73 -9.43 20.56 -19.20
N PRO A 74 -10.18 21.67 -19.08
CA PRO A 74 -11.44 21.72 -18.31
C PRO A 74 -12.55 20.76 -18.75
N LYS A 75 -12.40 20.07 -19.89
CA LYS A 75 -13.40 19.17 -20.49
C LYS A 75 -13.08 17.68 -20.35
N SER A 76 -11.92 17.30 -19.80
CA SER A 76 -11.58 15.89 -19.51
C SER A 76 -11.95 15.52 -18.08
N ASP A 77 -12.13 14.22 -17.81
CA ASP A 77 -12.19 13.68 -16.43
C ASP A 77 -10.93 14.15 -15.70
N ARG A 78 -11.12 14.80 -14.55
CA ARG A 78 -9.99 15.37 -13.81
C ARG A 78 -9.23 14.24 -13.10
N PRO A 79 -7.89 14.30 -13.08
CA PRO A 79 -7.14 13.35 -12.28
C PRO A 79 -7.43 13.58 -10.80
N ARG A 80 -7.39 12.49 -10.04
CA ARG A 80 -7.83 12.44 -8.66
C ARG A 80 -6.98 11.47 -7.87
N ILE A 81 -7.04 11.60 -6.56
CA ILE A 81 -6.47 10.66 -5.60
C ILE A 81 -7.62 9.93 -4.91
N ASP A 82 -7.56 8.60 -4.84
CA ASP A 82 -8.63 7.79 -4.25
C ASP A 82 -8.89 8.14 -2.79
N ILE A 83 -7.84 8.16 -1.96
CA ILE A 83 -7.95 8.45 -0.54
C ILE A 83 -6.89 9.49 -0.15
N VAL A 84 -7.34 10.56 0.50
CA VAL A 84 -6.46 11.55 1.14
C VAL A 84 -6.73 11.56 2.63
N VAL A 85 -5.67 11.40 3.43
CA VAL A 85 -5.72 11.53 4.87
C VAL A 85 -5.06 12.84 5.26
N ASN A 86 -5.82 13.74 5.87
CA ASN A 86 -5.34 15.00 6.43
C ASN A 86 -5.02 14.85 7.91
N GLN A 87 -4.10 15.66 8.42
CA GLN A 87 -3.77 15.77 9.82
C GLN A 87 -4.24 17.12 10.35
N TYR A 88 -4.90 17.10 11.52
CA TYR A 88 -5.36 18.28 12.23
C TYR A 88 -4.71 18.33 13.61
N HIS A 89 -4.36 19.53 14.07
CA HIS A 89 -3.92 19.80 15.43
C HIS A 89 -4.89 20.80 16.06
N ASP A 90 -5.54 20.43 17.16
CA ASP A 90 -6.58 21.24 17.82
C ASP A 90 -7.69 21.74 16.87
N GLY A 91 -8.09 20.89 15.93
CA GLY A 91 -9.12 21.20 14.93
C GLY A 91 -8.66 22.10 13.78
N VAL A 92 -7.39 22.52 13.76
CA VAL A 92 -6.78 23.30 12.68
C VAL A 92 -6.03 22.36 11.75
N PHE A 93 -6.21 22.53 10.44
CA PHE A 93 -5.47 21.77 9.44
C PHE A 93 -3.96 22.01 9.62
N ASP A 94 -3.19 20.93 9.79
CA ASP A 94 -1.74 20.98 9.87
C ASP A 94 -1.13 20.61 8.53
N ARG A 95 -1.41 19.40 8.04
CA ARG A 95 -0.83 18.92 6.78
C ARG A 95 -1.67 17.86 6.09
N THR A 96 -1.40 17.66 4.81
CA THR A 96 -1.83 16.46 4.09
C THR A 96 -0.88 15.34 4.49
N PHE A 97 -1.39 14.30 5.15
CA PHE A 97 -0.55 13.25 5.71
C PHE A 97 -0.26 12.16 4.69
N LEU A 98 -1.28 11.65 4.00
CA LEU A 98 -1.13 10.48 3.14
C LEU A 98 -2.04 10.59 1.93
N PHE A 99 -1.46 10.37 0.75
CA PHE A 99 -2.18 10.01 -0.46
C PHE A 99 -2.21 8.50 -0.60
N ILE A 100 -3.33 7.93 -1.03
CA ILE A 100 -3.39 6.51 -1.37
C ILE A 100 -4.13 6.35 -2.69
N GLU A 101 -3.52 5.59 -3.59
CA GLU A 101 -4.17 5.03 -4.77
C GLU A 101 -4.45 3.55 -4.50
N THR A 102 -5.68 3.12 -4.74
CA THR A 102 -6.09 1.73 -4.59
C THR A 102 -6.12 1.03 -5.93
N LYS A 103 -5.91 -0.28 -5.96
CA LYS A 103 -5.96 -1.05 -7.19
C LYS A 103 -6.67 -2.37 -7.04
N ASP A 104 -7.40 -2.75 -8.08
CA ASP A 104 -7.84 -4.13 -8.29
C ASP A 104 -6.67 -5.11 -8.05
N PRO A 105 -6.87 -6.18 -7.25
CA PRO A 105 -5.85 -7.20 -7.00
C PRO A 105 -5.21 -7.77 -8.28
N GLU A 106 -5.99 -7.93 -9.36
CA GLU A 106 -5.51 -8.49 -10.63
C GLU A 106 -4.65 -7.49 -11.42
N GLU A 107 -4.83 -6.19 -11.20
CA GLU A 107 -4.11 -5.12 -11.89
C GLU A 107 -2.96 -4.52 -11.07
N TYR A 108 -2.79 -4.93 -9.81
CA TYR A 108 -1.83 -4.32 -8.88
C TYR A 108 -0.40 -4.33 -9.45
N ASP A 109 0.11 -5.48 -9.87
CA ASP A 109 1.51 -5.57 -10.30
C ASP A 109 1.74 -4.90 -11.67
N SER A 110 0.76 -4.97 -12.58
CA SER A 110 0.87 -4.40 -13.93
C SER A 110 0.69 -2.88 -13.96
N SER A 111 -0.11 -2.33 -13.05
CA SER A 111 -0.41 -0.90 -13.00
C SER A 111 0.48 -0.12 -12.03
N ARG A 112 1.28 -0.79 -11.20
CA ARG A 112 2.06 -0.18 -10.13
C ARG A 112 2.89 1.03 -10.54
N GLU A 113 3.64 0.92 -11.63
CA GLU A 113 4.53 2.00 -12.09
C GLU A 113 3.73 3.22 -12.57
N ASP A 114 2.71 2.98 -13.40
CA ASP A 114 1.83 4.02 -13.90
C ASP A 114 1.03 4.70 -12.78
N ALA A 115 0.55 3.93 -11.79
CA ALA A 115 -0.16 4.47 -10.64
C ALA A 115 0.74 5.37 -9.78
N ILE A 116 1.96 4.91 -9.48
CA ILE A 116 2.90 5.69 -8.67
C ILE A 116 3.36 6.95 -9.42
N GLU A 117 3.76 6.84 -10.69
CA GLU A 117 4.29 7.98 -11.45
C GLU A 117 3.18 8.96 -11.87
N LYS A 118 2.15 8.46 -12.55
CA LYS A 118 1.17 9.28 -13.28
C LYS A 118 -0.04 9.67 -12.45
N GLN A 119 -0.28 9.02 -11.31
CA GLN A 119 -1.39 9.38 -10.40
C GLN A 119 -0.86 9.95 -9.09
N LEU A 120 -0.03 9.21 -8.34
CA LEU A 120 0.46 9.70 -7.04
C LEU A 120 1.45 10.87 -7.20
N TYR A 121 2.58 10.66 -7.87
CA TYR A 121 3.61 11.71 -8.03
C TYR A 121 3.13 12.89 -8.86
N ALA A 122 2.40 12.64 -9.94
CA ALA A 122 1.86 13.69 -10.80
C ALA A 122 0.94 14.68 -10.05
N LEU A 123 0.26 14.23 -8.99
CA LEU A 123 -0.66 15.06 -8.20
C LEU A 123 -0.07 15.54 -6.87
N ALA A 124 0.95 14.85 -6.34
CA ALA A 124 1.62 15.18 -5.08
C ALA A 124 2.13 16.64 -5.01
N ASP A 125 2.57 17.19 -6.14
CA ASP A 125 3.07 18.56 -6.22
C ASP A 125 2.01 19.62 -5.86
N HIS A 126 0.72 19.32 -6.06
CA HIS A 126 -0.37 20.22 -5.65
C HIS A 126 -0.53 20.33 -4.14
N GLU A 127 -0.01 19.37 -3.38
CA GLU A 127 -0.03 19.35 -1.91
C GLU A 127 1.31 19.73 -1.30
N ARG A 128 2.26 20.23 -2.10
CA ARG A 128 3.59 20.63 -1.60
C ARG A 128 3.49 21.73 -0.53
N VAL A 129 2.58 22.69 -0.72
CA VAL A 129 2.29 23.75 0.28
C VAL A 129 1.65 23.21 1.55
N ASN A 130 0.88 22.12 1.42
CA ASN A 130 0.22 21.43 2.51
C ASN A 130 1.12 20.36 3.15
N ARG A 131 2.40 20.32 2.76
CA ARG A 131 3.42 19.42 3.31
C ARG A 131 2.95 17.96 3.24
N LEU A 132 2.67 17.44 2.04
CA LEU A 132 2.39 16.02 1.86
C LEU A 132 3.51 15.15 2.47
N LYS A 133 3.16 14.18 3.33
CA LYS A 133 4.16 13.34 4.00
C LYS A 133 4.42 12.02 3.28
N TYR A 134 3.37 11.27 2.96
CA TYR A 134 3.49 9.92 2.38
C TYR A 134 2.63 9.75 1.12
N LEU A 135 3.13 8.93 0.20
CA LEU A 135 2.36 8.34 -0.91
C LEU A 135 2.15 6.86 -0.63
N GLY A 136 0.97 6.34 -0.93
CA GLY A 136 0.59 4.95 -0.73
C GLY A 136 0.01 4.32 -1.98
N TYR A 137 0.46 3.12 -2.31
CA TYR A 137 -0.15 2.28 -3.34
C TYR A 137 -0.62 0.99 -2.70
N TYR A 138 -1.92 0.71 -2.77
CA TYR A 138 -2.55 -0.33 -1.95
C TYR A 138 -3.44 -1.28 -2.74
N SER A 139 -3.37 -2.55 -2.38
CA SER A 139 -4.36 -3.57 -2.74
C SER A 139 -4.42 -4.68 -1.69
N VAL A 140 -5.30 -5.65 -1.89
CA VAL A 140 -5.39 -6.87 -1.10
C VAL A 140 -5.32 -8.08 -2.02
N GLU A 141 -4.80 -9.19 -1.53
CA GLU A 141 -4.75 -10.46 -2.24
C GLU A 141 -5.35 -11.55 -1.34
N PHE A 142 -6.14 -12.46 -1.89
CA PHE A 142 -6.60 -13.62 -1.15
C PHE A 142 -5.65 -14.80 -1.37
N ASP A 143 -4.96 -15.24 -0.32
CA ASP A 143 -3.97 -16.31 -0.40
C ASP A 143 -4.57 -17.73 -0.30
N GLY A 144 -5.89 -17.84 -0.39
CA GLY A 144 -6.65 -19.07 -0.19
C GLY A 144 -7.16 -19.29 1.24
N VAL A 145 -6.63 -18.55 2.22
CA VAL A 145 -7.05 -18.63 3.63
C VAL A 145 -7.48 -17.27 4.16
N GLN A 146 -6.73 -16.22 3.85
CA GLN A 146 -6.97 -14.88 4.36
C GLN A 146 -6.67 -13.81 3.31
N LEU A 147 -7.19 -12.61 3.55
CA LEU A 147 -6.75 -11.42 2.83
C LEU A 147 -5.38 -11.00 3.34
N VAL A 148 -4.47 -10.75 2.40
CA VAL A 148 -3.11 -10.29 2.63
C VAL A 148 -2.97 -8.93 1.96
N GLU A 149 -2.48 -7.95 2.70
CA GLU A 149 -2.30 -6.61 2.17
C GLU A 149 -1.05 -6.51 1.28
N LYS A 150 -1.20 -5.84 0.14
CA LYS A 150 -0.11 -5.38 -0.71
C LYS A 150 -0.04 -3.86 -0.61
N LEU A 151 1.07 -3.36 -0.10
CA LEU A 151 1.23 -1.95 0.21
C LEU A 151 2.65 -1.49 -0.08
N ASP A 152 2.75 -0.38 -0.81
CA ASP A 152 3.95 0.44 -0.88
C ASP A 152 3.68 1.80 -0.25
N ILE A 153 4.48 2.18 0.74
CA ILE A 153 4.51 3.55 1.27
C ILE A 153 5.81 4.24 0.86
N ILE A 154 5.73 5.44 0.33
CA ILE A 154 6.88 6.26 -0.08
C ILE A 154 6.90 7.53 0.76
N ASP A 155 8.04 7.85 1.37
CA ASP A 155 8.25 9.12 2.07
C ASP A 155 8.48 10.24 1.06
N PHE A 156 7.43 11.02 0.79
CA PHE A 156 7.47 12.09 -0.21
C PHE A 156 8.38 13.25 0.21
N GLU A 157 8.61 13.45 1.50
CA GLU A 157 9.56 14.46 1.95
C GLU A 157 11.00 14.08 1.61
N LEU A 158 11.30 12.77 1.61
CA LEU A 158 12.61 12.24 1.23
C LEU A 158 12.77 12.15 -0.29
N PHE A 159 11.71 11.72 -0.99
CA PHE A 159 11.69 11.55 -2.44
C PHE A 159 10.55 12.36 -3.06
N ASN A 160 10.78 13.67 -3.23
CA ASN A 160 9.76 14.64 -3.60
C ASN A 160 9.46 14.72 -5.12
N ASP A 161 10.06 13.83 -5.90
CA ASP A 161 9.75 13.59 -7.31
C ASP A 161 10.04 12.12 -7.66
N PHE A 162 9.33 11.59 -8.67
CA PHE A 162 9.46 10.19 -9.09
C PHE A 162 10.89 9.79 -9.45
N GLY A 163 11.65 10.67 -10.12
CA GLY A 163 13.02 10.41 -10.51
C GLY A 163 13.98 10.29 -9.33
N SER A 164 13.76 11.06 -8.25
CA SER A 164 14.53 10.95 -7.01
C SER A 164 14.33 9.60 -6.32
N TRP A 165 13.09 9.11 -6.31
CA TRP A 165 12.72 7.80 -5.77
C TRP A 165 13.31 6.66 -6.61
N ASP A 166 13.21 6.76 -7.94
CA ASP A 166 13.75 5.78 -8.88
C ASP A 166 15.27 5.64 -8.73
N ARG A 167 16.01 6.76 -8.72
CA ARG A 167 17.46 6.78 -8.50
C ARG A 167 17.89 6.22 -7.14
N ALA A 168 17.03 6.33 -6.13
CA ALA A 168 17.28 5.76 -4.81
C ALA A 168 17.00 4.25 -4.73
N GLY A 169 16.60 3.62 -5.84
CA GLY A 169 16.28 2.19 -5.90
C GLY A 169 14.84 1.89 -5.51
N ARG A 170 13.92 2.85 -5.68
CA ARG A 170 12.47 2.70 -5.45
C ARG A 170 12.14 2.21 -4.04
N LEU A 171 12.79 2.79 -3.02
CA LEU A 171 12.62 2.40 -1.61
C LEU A 171 11.18 2.64 -1.13
N THR A 172 10.58 1.64 -0.48
CA THR A 172 9.25 1.73 0.11
C THR A 172 9.26 1.33 1.58
N LEU A 173 8.18 1.65 2.30
CA LEU A 173 7.87 1.20 3.66
C LEU A 173 6.62 0.32 3.57
N ASP A 174 6.38 -0.52 4.58
CA ASP A 174 5.38 -1.59 4.47
C ASP A 174 4.16 -1.38 5.38
N LEU A 175 4.15 -0.29 6.15
CA LEU A 175 3.16 -0.02 7.18
C LEU A 175 2.67 1.42 7.09
N ILE A 176 1.35 1.58 6.94
CA ILE A 176 0.68 2.84 7.26
C ILE A 176 0.82 3.04 8.78
N PRO A 177 1.35 4.18 9.25
CA PRO A 177 1.47 4.43 10.67
C PRO A 177 0.09 4.57 11.33
N ALA A 178 -0.04 4.17 12.59
CA ALA A 178 -1.19 4.53 13.39
C ALA A 178 -1.09 5.99 13.84
N GLU A 179 -2.22 6.69 13.95
CA GLU A 179 -2.34 8.03 14.55
C GLU A 179 -1.29 9.05 14.07
N TYR A 180 -1.05 9.11 12.76
CA TYR A 180 -0.07 10.05 12.15
C TYR A 180 1.39 9.85 12.61
N GLY A 181 1.73 8.65 13.08
CA GLY A 181 3.11 8.28 13.42
C GLY A 181 4.04 8.16 12.21
N LEU A 182 5.17 7.48 12.40
CA LEU A 182 6.14 7.24 11.32
C LEU A 182 5.89 5.89 10.65
N ALA A 183 5.81 5.89 9.32
CA ALA A 183 5.80 4.67 8.53
C ALA A 183 7.09 3.87 8.73
N ARG A 184 7.01 2.54 8.71
CA ARG A 184 8.14 1.64 9.00
C ARG A 184 8.14 0.43 8.06
N LYS A 185 9.30 -0.21 7.92
CA LYS A 185 9.40 -1.56 7.37
C LYS A 185 8.80 -2.56 8.35
N SER A 186 8.13 -3.58 7.82
CA SER A 186 7.67 -4.70 8.64
C SER A 186 8.87 -5.49 9.13
N VAL A 187 8.77 -6.08 10.32
CA VAL A 187 9.80 -6.97 10.87
C VAL A 187 9.34 -8.40 10.69
N TYR A 188 10.17 -9.25 10.07
CA TYR A 188 9.85 -10.67 9.98
C TYR A 188 10.18 -11.36 11.31
N VAL A 189 9.25 -12.17 11.82
CA VAL A 189 9.38 -12.82 13.14
C VAL A 189 9.07 -14.31 13.03
N ASN A 190 9.82 -15.15 13.74
CA ASN A 190 9.57 -16.59 13.82
C ASN A 190 8.41 -16.89 14.78
N LYS A 191 7.20 -16.48 14.40
CA LYS A 191 5.94 -16.71 15.11
C LYS A 191 4.92 -17.31 14.15
N ALA A 192 3.98 -18.06 14.71
CA ALA A 192 2.80 -18.47 13.96
C ALA A 192 1.94 -17.23 13.62
N PRO A 193 1.27 -17.18 12.45
CA PRO A 193 0.50 -16.01 12.01
C PRO A 193 -0.50 -15.48 13.06
N GLU A 194 -1.15 -16.38 13.79
CA GLU A 194 -2.11 -16.07 14.85
C GLU A 194 -1.52 -15.35 16.07
N ASN A 195 -0.19 -15.35 16.21
CA ASN A 195 0.53 -14.74 17.34
C ASN A 195 1.32 -13.48 16.92
N LEU A 196 1.15 -13.00 15.69
CA LEU A 196 1.82 -11.79 15.21
C LEU A 196 1.24 -10.55 15.88
N SER A 197 2.12 -9.64 16.30
CA SER A 197 1.75 -8.29 16.73
C SER A 197 1.70 -7.33 15.53
N PRO A 198 1.02 -6.18 15.63
CA PRO A 198 1.01 -5.18 14.58
C PRO A 198 2.42 -4.79 14.13
N GLY A 199 2.68 -4.85 12.81
CA GLY A 199 3.98 -4.57 12.21
C GLY A 199 4.93 -5.77 12.13
N GLU A 200 4.54 -6.93 12.65
CA GLU A 200 5.26 -8.19 12.45
C GLU A 200 4.71 -8.94 11.23
N LYS A 201 5.59 -9.65 10.51
CA LYS A 201 5.22 -10.57 9.42
C LYS A 201 5.80 -11.95 9.65
N ALA A 202 5.03 -13.00 9.35
CA ALA A 202 5.55 -14.35 9.25
C ALA A 202 6.17 -14.57 7.86
N LEU A 203 7.07 -15.55 7.76
CA LEU A 203 7.56 -16.00 6.45
C LEU A 203 6.43 -16.70 5.69
N ASN A 204 6.34 -16.43 4.39
CA ASN A 204 5.39 -17.14 3.52
C ASN A 204 5.90 -18.56 3.24
N ARG A 205 5.42 -19.54 4.01
CA ARG A 205 5.71 -20.97 3.82
C ARG A 205 4.84 -21.65 2.75
N ARG A 206 3.94 -20.90 2.11
CA ARG A 206 2.97 -21.41 1.11
C ARG A 206 3.34 -21.07 -0.33
N ALA A 207 4.47 -20.42 -0.57
CA ALA A 207 4.92 -20.06 -1.91
C ALA A 207 5.07 -21.32 -2.80
N GLY A 208 4.33 -21.34 -3.91
CA GLY A 208 4.35 -22.44 -4.88
C GLY A 208 5.33 -22.19 -6.04
N PRO A 209 5.50 -23.17 -6.95
CA PRO A 209 6.41 -23.05 -8.11
C PRO A 209 6.20 -21.79 -8.94
N GLU A 210 4.94 -21.38 -9.17
CA GLU A 210 4.63 -20.17 -9.94
C GLU A 210 5.16 -18.90 -9.29
N THR A 211 5.06 -18.79 -7.96
CA THR A 211 5.67 -17.68 -7.21
C THR A 211 7.18 -17.60 -7.46
N PHE A 212 7.87 -18.73 -7.50
CA PHE A 212 9.31 -18.76 -7.80
C PHE A 212 9.63 -18.41 -9.25
N VAL A 213 8.76 -18.75 -10.21
CA VAL A 213 8.92 -18.34 -11.61
C VAL A 213 8.86 -16.82 -11.74
N VAL A 214 7.88 -16.19 -11.08
CA VAL A 214 7.73 -14.73 -11.04
C VAL A 214 8.92 -14.07 -10.34
N LEU A 215 9.28 -14.53 -9.14
CA LEU A 215 10.42 -14.00 -8.37
C LEU A 215 11.74 -14.13 -9.15
N ARG A 216 11.97 -15.25 -9.83
CA ARG A 216 13.15 -15.44 -10.68
C ARG A 216 13.21 -14.38 -11.78
N LYS A 217 12.08 -14.10 -12.44
CA LYS A 217 12.02 -13.07 -13.49
C LYS A 217 12.31 -11.69 -12.91
N GLN A 218 11.67 -11.33 -11.80
CA GLN A 218 11.89 -10.05 -11.13
C GLN A 218 13.34 -9.86 -10.67
N LEU A 219 13.94 -10.87 -10.04
CA LEU A 219 15.35 -10.85 -9.66
C LEU A 219 16.25 -10.72 -10.88
N HIS A 220 15.91 -11.42 -11.98
CA HIS A 220 16.65 -11.31 -13.23
C HIS A 220 16.62 -9.87 -13.76
N ASP A 221 15.44 -9.28 -13.83
CA ASP A 221 15.23 -7.94 -14.37
C ASP A 221 15.92 -6.87 -13.50
N VAL A 222 15.86 -7.00 -12.17
CA VAL A 222 16.53 -6.07 -11.24
C VAL A 222 18.05 -6.18 -11.31
N LEU A 223 18.59 -7.39 -11.24
CA LEU A 223 20.03 -7.58 -11.09
C LEU A 223 20.77 -7.48 -12.44
N TRP A 224 20.14 -7.89 -13.55
CA TRP A 224 20.77 -7.94 -14.87
C TRP A 224 20.18 -6.95 -15.89
N GLY A 225 19.08 -6.26 -15.58
CA GLY A 225 18.46 -5.28 -16.51
C GLY A 225 19.28 -4.02 -16.75
N GLY A 226 20.22 -3.67 -15.85
CA GLY A 226 21.03 -2.45 -15.93
C GLY A 226 22.35 -2.57 -16.70
N GLY A 227 22.72 -3.74 -17.22
CA GLY A 227 23.90 -3.95 -18.10
C GLY A 227 25.29 -3.65 -17.51
N GLY A 228 25.39 -3.27 -16.22
CA GLY A 228 26.61 -2.69 -15.64
C GLY A 228 27.46 -3.59 -14.73
N MET A 229 26.98 -4.77 -14.33
CA MET A 229 27.71 -5.66 -13.40
C MET A 229 28.12 -6.99 -14.07
N PHE A 230 29.32 -7.48 -13.76
CA PHE A 230 29.81 -8.77 -14.23
C PHE A 230 28.96 -9.92 -13.66
N TYR A 231 28.52 -10.82 -14.54
CA TYR A 231 27.57 -11.91 -14.22
C TYR A 231 27.98 -12.76 -13.00
N ASN A 232 29.28 -12.98 -12.82
CA ASN A 232 29.83 -13.78 -11.72
C ASN A 232 29.71 -13.09 -10.35
N ASP A 233 29.83 -11.76 -10.30
CA ASP A 233 29.75 -11.02 -9.05
C ASP A 233 28.31 -10.96 -8.54
N ILE A 234 27.36 -10.74 -9.45
CA ILE A 234 25.93 -10.79 -9.16
C ILE A 234 25.57 -12.17 -8.60
N PHE A 235 25.96 -13.23 -9.30
CA PHE A 235 25.67 -14.59 -8.86
C PHE A 235 26.27 -14.92 -7.50
N SER A 236 27.55 -14.59 -7.29
CA SER A 236 28.24 -14.80 -6.01
C SER A 236 27.55 -14.07 -4.85
N ASN A 237 27.17 -12.81 -5.05
CA ASN A 237 26.48 -12.03 -4.01
C ASN A 237 25.07 -12.54 -3.76
N LEU A 238 24.33 -12.93 -4.80
CA LEU A 238 23.00 -13.52 -4.66
C LEU A 238 23.04 -14.82 -3.85
N VAL A 239 24.01 -15.71 -4.12
CA VAL A 239 24.21 -16.94 -3.34
C VAL A 239 24.51 -16.62 -1.87
N LYS A 240 25.36 -15.63 -1.59
CA LYS A 240 25.66 -15.22 -0.21
C LYS A 240 24.40 -14.71 0.51
N VAL A 241 23.56 -13.92 -0.16
CA VAL A 241 22.29 -13.43 0.39
C VAL A 241 21.35 -14.60 0.72
N PHE A 242 21.20 -15.57 -0.20
CA PHE A 242 20.39 -16.76 0.07
C PHE A 242 20.91 -17.58 1.24
N LEU A 243 22.22 -17.84 1.31
CA LEU A 243 22.81 -18.59 2.42
C LEU A 243 22.62 -17.86 3.75
N ALA A 244 22.78 -16.53 3.78
CA ALA A 244 22.54 -15.74 4.98
C ALA A 244 21.08 -15.83 5.44
N LYS A 245 20.13 -15.72 4.50
CA LYS A 245 18.69 -15.86 4.79
C LYS A 245 18.36 -17.26 5.31
N ILE A 246 18.78 -18.31 4.61
CA ILE A 246 18.54 -19.71 5.01
C ILE A 246 19.13 -19.97 6.40
N PHE A 247 20.37 -19.54 6.64
CA PHE A 247 21.00 -19.72 7.96
C PHE A 247 20.21 -19.02 9.07
N ASP A 248 19.77 -17.79 8.84
CA ASP A 248 19.00 -17.03 9.83
C ASP A 248 17.60 -17.64 10.04
N GLU A 249 16.94 -18.12 8.99
CA GLU A 249 15.68 -18.86 9.08
C GLU A 249 15.77 -20.13 9.94
N GLU A 250 16.86 -20.89 9.78
CA GLU A 250 17.10 -22.15 10.50
C GLU A 250 17.55 -21.93 11.96
N THR A 251 18.15 -20.78 12.28
CA THR A 251 18.77 -20.54 13.59
C THR A 251 18.01 -19.58 14.50
N THR A 252 17.08 -18.80 13.95
CA THR A 252 16.23 -17.87 14.73
C THR A 252 15.26 -18.64 15.59
N ARG A 253 15.24 -18.35 16.90
CA ARG A 253 14.37 -19.07 17.85
C ARG A 253 12.92 -18.66 17.68
N ALA A 254 12.00 -19.54 18.07
CA ALA A 254 10.58 -19.23 18.11
C ALA A 254 10.32 -17.99 18.98
N GLY A 255 9.56 -17.03 18.44
CA GLY A 255 9.27 -15.74 19.07
C GLY A 255 10.25 -14.61 18.74
N GLU A 256 11.42 -14.90 18.17
CA GLU A 256 12.45 -13.90 17.85
C GLU A 256 12.32 -13.37 16.41
N ALA A 257 12.77 -12.13 16.21
CA ALA A 257 12.83 -11.50 14.90
C ALA A 257 14.00 -12.07 14.08
N TYR A 258 13.75 -12.29 12.78
CA TYR A 258 14.84 -12.56 11.84
C TYR A 258 15.69 -11.29 11.66
N ARG A 259 16.97 -11.48 11.34
CA ARG A 259 18.01 -10.44 11.25
C ARG A 259 18.39 -10.05 9.82
N PHE A 260 17.89 -10.78 8.83
CA PHE A 260 18.17 -10.54 7.41
C PHE A 260 17.52 -9.27 6.85
#